data_AF-A0A1J4QBT6-F1
#
_entry.id   AF-A0A1J4QBT6-F1
#
_cell.length_a   1.000
_cell.length_b   1.000
_cell.length_c   1.000
_cell.angle_alpha   90.00
_cell.angle_beta   90.00
_cell.angle_gamma   90.00
#
_symmetry.space_group_name_H-M   'P 1'
#
loop_
_entity.id
_entity.type
_entity.pdbx_description
1 polymer ?
#
loop_
_entity_poly.entity_id
_entity_poly.type
_entity_poly.pdbx_seq_one_letter_code
_entity_poly.pdbx_strand_id
1 'polypeptide(L)'
;MSASHSLIAMEMGIDTHQEPVVFMRADCEVCRAEGFNANTRIQVGLENRTIIATLNVVTEKVLPPDHIGFSRIAWQRMALEGGERVQISHAPLLHSMSAVRKKIYGHTLSSREIHDIVADIAAHRYSDMQIASFITAGVDCLNTQEIIALTQAMVASGKRLTWPDTLQLVDKHCIGGVPGNRTTPIVVAIASAAGLVMPKTSSRAITSPSGTADTMEVLTTVRLSLEQIQQTVRKVNACLAWGGAVNLSPADDMLIRIEHALDIDGVGQLVASVLSKKLAAGSTHALIDIPVGPTAKVRSQHEARHLAGLFDTVGQALGLKMRCLITNGDEAIGYGIGPAQEAQDILAVLNNEPGAPADLRERALFLAANLLNLAGGASLEVAQARAQELLASGQAWEQFKRICDAQGGLKTIPQAAHQLELGARHSGTLLAMDNRRLSRLAKLAGAPISPAAGLRLHIKLGQALAQDQPLLTLYADSRGELDYAAAYYANNHDMFMVGEAS
;
A
#
# COMPACT_ATOMS: atom_id res chain seq x y z
N MET A 1 0.08 42.83 -24.60
CA MET A 1 -0.92 41.76 -24.78
C MET A 1 -0.14 40.51 -25.14
N SER A 2 0.09 39.57 -24.23
CA SER A 2 0.87 38.37 -24.57
C SER A 2 0.04 37.51 -25.51
N ALA A 3 0.62 37.11 -26.64
CA ALA A 3 -0.05 36.18 -27.54
C ALA A 3 -0.30 34.88 -26.76
N SER A 4 -1.57 34.54 -26.57
CA SER A 4 -1.96 33.30 -25.89
C SER A 4 -1.60 32.14 -26.80
N HIS A 5 -0.44 31.51 -26.57
CA HIS A 5 0.00 30.27 -27.18
C HIS A 5 -0.96 29.13 -26.80
N SER A 6 -2.05 29.01 -27.57
CA SER A 6 -3.13 28.07 -27.30
C SER A 6 -3.23 27.00 -28.37
N LEU A 7 -3.37 25.75 -27.94
CA LEU A 7 -3.55 24.59 -28.81
C LEU A 7 -4.84 23.85 -28.45
N ILE A 8 -5.43 23.17 -29.42
CA ILE A 8 -6.66 22.38 -29.26
C ILE A 8 -6.30 21.03 -28.64
N ALA A 9 -6.96 20.69 -27.54
CA ALA A 9 -6.72 19.44 -26.82
C ALA A 9 -7.29 18.22 -27.56
N MET A 10 -6.50 17.16 -27.67
CA MET A 10 -6.90 15.88 -28.24
C MET A 10 -6.41 14.70 -27.39
N GLU A 11 -7.29 13.75 -27.06
CA GLU A 11 -6.88 12.49 -26.40
C GLU A 11 -6.24 11.56 -27.43
N MET A 12 -5.06 11.03 -27.13
CA MET A 12 -4.34 10.12 -28.03
C MET A 12 -4.58 8.63 -27.74
N GLY A 13 -5.26 8.29 -26.65
CA GLY A 13 -5.46 6.90 -26.23
C GLY A 13 -4.19 6.20 -25.73
N ILE A 14 -3.11 6.95 -25.48
CA ILE A 14 -1.84 6.42 -24.99
C ILE A 14 -1.87 6.32 -23.46
N ASP A 15 -1.58 5.13 -22.94
CA ASP A 15 -1.42 4.88 -21.52
C ASP A 15 0.05 5.08 -21.12
N THR A 16 0.33 6.19 -20.45
CA THR A 16 1.63 6.51 -19.84
C THR A 16 1.64 6.24 -18.34
N HIS A 17 0.74 5.35 -17.89
CA HIS A 17 0.53 4.98 -16.51
C HIS A 17 0.17 6.20 -15.64
N GLN A 18 1.12 6.71 -14.85
CA GLN A 18 0.88 7.83 -13.92
C GLN A 18 1.60 9.12 -14.30
N GLU A 19 2.42 9.12 -15.34
CA GLU A 19 3.14 10.31 -15.80
C GLU A 19 2.29 11.07 -16.83
N PRO A 20 1.91 12.33 -16.57
CA PRO A 20 1.25 13.16 -17.57
C PRO A 20 2.22 13.47 -18.72
N VAL A 21 1.89 13.00 -19.92
CA VAL A 21 2.66 13.24 -21.14
C VAL A 21 1.77 13.97 -22.13
N VAL A 22 2.33 15.00 -22.75
CA VAL A 22 1.68 15.73 -23.84
C VAL A 22 2.53 15.66 -25.10
N PHE A 23 1.87 15.76 -26.23
CA PHE A 23 2.47 15.56 -27.54
C PHE A 23 2.23 16.79 -28.40
N MET A 24 3.29 17.44 -28.87
CA MET A 24 3.20 18.60 -29.76
C MET A 24 4.06 18.39 -30.99
N ARG A 25 3.67 19.00 -32.10
CA ARG A 25 4.51 18.94 -33.31
C ARG A 25 5.72 19.85 -33.17
N ALA A 26 6.86 19.42 -33.72
CA ALA A 26 8.09 20.22 -33.73
C ALA A 26 7.91 21.57 -34.44
N ASP A 27 6.99 21.63 -35.40
CA ASP A 27 6.71 22.80 -36.22
C ASP A 27 5.62 23.72 -35.67
N CYS A 28 4.98 23.38 -34.55
CA CYS A 28 3.98 24.26 -33.96
C CYS A 28 4.61 25.54 -33.43
N GLU A 29 3.87 26.66 -33.51
CA GLU A 29 4.38 27.98 -33.12
C GLU A 29 4.84 28.03 -31.67
N VAL A 30 4.16 27.30 -30.78
CA VAL A 30 4.50 27.24 -29.36
C VAL A 30 5.87 26.58 -29.15
N CYS A 31 6.16 25.45 -29.80
CA CYS A 31 7.48 24.80 -29.70
C CYS A 31 8.60 25.71 -30.22
N ARG A 32 8.34 26.44 -31.32
CA ARG A 32 9.34 27.34 -31.93
C ARG A 32 9.56 28.61 -31.13
N ALA A 33 8.50 29.22 -30.60
CA ALA A 33 8.58 30.49 -29.88
C ALA A 33 9.19 30.33 -28.49
N GLU A 34 8.80 29.29 -27.75
CA GLU A 34 9.26 29.03 -26.38
C GLU A 34 10.51 28.12 -26.34
N GLY A 35 10.96 27.59 -27.48
CA GLY A 35 12.13 26.71 -27.58
C GLY A 35 11.93 25.34 -26.92
N PHE A 36 10.69 24.85 -26.83
CA PHE A 36 10.41 23.56 -26.23
C PHE A 36 10.94 22.40 -27.07
N ASN A 37 11.68 21.51 -26.43
CA ASN A 37 12.22 20.28 -27.02
C ASN A 37 11.61 19.04 -26.36
N ALA A 38 11.85 17.86 -26.96
CA ALA A 38 11.45 16.59 -26.35
C ALA A 38 12.00 16.45 -24.91
N ASN A 39 11.20 15.85 -24.03
CA ASN A 39 11.41 15.70 -22.58
C ASN A 39 11.42 17.02 -21.78
N THR A 40 11.08 18.16 -22.39
CA THR A 40 10.91 19.40 -21.62
C THR A 40 9.65 19.29 -20.75
N ARG A 41 9.73 19.74 -19.51
CA ARG A 41 8.53 19.86 -18.67
C ARG A 41 7.84 21.19 -18.91
N ILE A 42 6.56 21.11 -19.23
CA ILE A 42 5.71 22.27 -19.53
C ILE A 42 4.51 22.30 -18.60
N GLN A 43 4.02 23.49 -18.33
CA GLN A 43 2.74 23.69 -17.68
C GLN A 43 1.66 23.83 -18.75
N VAL A 44 0.58 23.07 -18.60
CA VAL A 44 -0.60 23.16 -19.44
C VAL A 44 -1.76 23.66 -18.59
N GLY A 45 -2.41 24.72 -19.04
CA GLY A 45 -3.48 25.41 -18.32
C GLY A 45 -4.79 25.45 -19.11
N LEU A 46 -5.90 25.28 -18.40
CA LEU A 46 -7.26 25.50 -18.89
C LEU A 46 -8.06 26.18 -17.79
N GLU A 47 -8.34 27.47 -17.95
CA GLU A 47 -8.98 28.31 -16.94
C GLU A 47 -8.22 28.25 -15.60
N ASN A 48 -8.83 27.69 -14.55
CA ASN A 48 -8.23 27.53 -13.22
C ASN A 48 -7.54 26.17 -13.02
N ARG A 49 -7.53 25.30 -14.05
CA ARG A 49 -6.93 23.97 -13.99
C ARG A 49 -5.54 24.01 -14.62
N THR A 50 -4.57 23.43 -13.94
CA THR A 50 -3.21 23.30 -14.47
C THR A 50 -2.65 21.92 -14.19
N ILE A 51 -1.84 21.42 -15.11
CA ILE A 51 -0.98 20.26 -14.90
C ILE A 51 0.44 20.58 -15.34
N ILE A 52 1.41 19.87 -14.75
CA ILE A 52 2.75 19.78 -15.33
C ILE A 52 2.85 18.47 -16.08
N ALA A 53 3.31 18.53 -17.33
CA ALA A 53 3.45 17.37 -18.20
C ALA A 53 4.84 17.34 -18.87
N THR A 54 5.28 16.13 -19.19
CA THR A 54 6.47 15.89 -20.02
C THR A 54 6.08 16.03 -21.49
N LEU A 55 6.76 16.89 -22.23
CA LEU A 55 6.53 17.10 -23.65
C LEU A 55 7.26 16.05 -24.49
N ASN A 56 6.53 15.30 -25.30
CA ASN A 56 7.07 14.54 -26.42
C ASN A 56 6.78 15.25 -27.73
N VAL A 57 7.76 15.25 -28.64
CA VAL A 57 7.61 15.89 -29.95
C VAL A 57 7.21 14.84 -30.98
N VAL A 58 6.14 15.11 -31.72
CA VAL A 58 5.59 14.20 -32.74
C VAL A 58 5.69 14.78 -34.14
N THR A 59 5.54 13.91 -35.14
CA THR A 59 5.49 14.33 -36.55
C THR A 59 4.06 14.71 -36.94
N GLU A 60 3.92 15.41 -38.05
CA GLU A 60 2.64 15.81 -38.66
C GLU A 60 1.70 14.64 -39.00
N LYS A 61 2.21 13.40 -39.06
CA LYS A 61 1.39 12.19 -39.29
C LYS A 61 0.59 11.77 -38.07
N VAL A 62 1.00 12.21 -36.88
CA VAL A 62 0.43 11.76 -35.60
C VAL A 62 -0.60 12.75 -35.07
N LEU A 63 -0.38 14.05 -35.31
CA LEU A 63 -1.20 15.11 -34.73
C LEU A 63 -1.52 16.20 -35.77
N PRO A 64 -2.79 16.66 -35.85
CA PRO A 64 -3.15 17.78 -36.72
C PRO A 64 -2.42 19.09 -36.33
N PRO A 65 -2.34 20.08 -37.24
CA PRO A 65 -1.82 21.40 -36.89
C PRO A 65 -2.68 22.03 -35.78
N ASP A 66 -2.08 22.89 -34.96
CA ASP A 66 -2.75 23.60 -33.85
C ASP A 66 -3.34 22.72 -32.74
N HIS A 67 -2.98 21.44 -32.70
CA HIS A 67 -3.40 20.50 -31.66
C HIS A 67 -2.27 20.15 -30.70
N ILE A 68 -2.65 19.75 -29.50
CA ILE A 68 -1.80 19.12 -28.49
C ILE A 68 -2.44 17.80 -28.07
N GLY A 69 -1.68 16.73 -28.21
CA GLY A 69 -2.09 15.39 -27.80
C GLY A 69 -1.88 15.19 -26.31
N PHE A 70 -2.79 14.49 -25.64
CA PHE A 70 -2.68 14.12 -24.23
C PHE A 70 -2.65 12.61 -24.08
N SER A 71 -1.80 12.13 -23.17
CA SER A 71 -1.95 10.78 -22.62
C SER A 71 -3.22 10.67 -21.78
N ARG A 72 -3.72 9.44 -21.59
CA ARG A 72 -4.98 9.19 -20.85
C ARG A 72 -4.96 9.83 -19.46
N ILE A 73 -3.86 9.73 -18.73
CA ILE A 73 -3.74 10.31 -17.39
C ILE A 73 -3.70 11.84 -17.41
N ALA A 74 -3.04 12.45 -18.40
CA ALA A 74 -3.00 13.90 -18.55
C ALA A 74 -4.38 14.45 -18.90
N TRP A 75 -5.10 13.76 -19.78
CA TRP A 75 -6.49 14.05 -20.14
C TRP A 75 -7.43 14.01 -18.93
N GLN A 76 -7.37 12.92 -18.16
CA GLN A 76 -8.19 12.73 -16.96
C GLN A 76 -7.89 13.77 -15.88
N ARG A 77 -6.61 14.09 -15.62
CA ARG A 77 -6.24 15.09 -14.60
C ARG A 77 -6.67 16.50 -14.96
N MET A 78 -6.67 16.84 -16.25
CA MET A 78 -7.20 18.11 -16.73
C MET A 78 -8.74 18.11 -16.82
N ALA A 79 -9.39 16.94 -16.72
CA ALA A 79 -10.82 16.77 -16.91
C ALA A 79 -11.31 17.39 -18.24
N LEU A 80 -10.64 17.00 -19.34
CA LEU A 80 -10.95 17.46 -20.69
C LEU A 80 -12.09 16.62 -21.31
N GLU A 81 -12.91 17.26 -22.13
CA GLU A 81 -14.06 16.64 -22.81
C GLU A 81 -13.90 16.62 -24.34
N GLY A 82 -12.99 17.42 -24.91
CA GLY A 82 -12.72 17.45 -26.34
C GLY A 82 -12.88 18.84 -26.95
N GLY A 83 -11.87 19.30 -27.69
CA GLY A 83 -11.95 20.54 -28.46
C GLY A 83 -11.66 21.82 -27.67
N GLU A 84 -11.36 21.73 -26.36
CA GLU A 84 -10.95 22.88 -25.57
C GLU A 84 -9.57 23.41 -26.00
N ARG A 85 -9.37 24.72 -25.90
CA ARG A 85 -8.07 25.35 -26.14
C ARG A 85 -7.31 25.50 -24.83
N VAL A 86 -6.16 24.85 -24.75
CA VAL A 86 -5.27 24.90 -23.58
C VAL A 86 -4.11 25.85 -23.82
N GLN A 87 -3.66 26.51 -22.76
CA GLN A 87 -2.48 27.38 -22.76
C GLN A 87 -1.25 26.59 -22.35
N ILE A 88 -0.13 26.82 -23.04
CA ILE A 88 1.15 26.19 -22.71
C ILE A 88 2.14 27.25 -22.22
N SER A 89 2.84 26.95 -21.13
CA SER A 89 3.93 27.78 -20.61
C SER A 89 5.05 26.91 -20.03
N HIS A 90 6.18 27.52 -19.72
CA HIS A 90 7.22 26.84 -18.95
C HIS A 90 6.69 26.37 -17.59
N ALA A 91 7.16 25.21 -17.12
CA ALA A 91 6.89 24.77 -15.76
C ALA A 91 7.51 25.75 -14.74
N PRO A 92 6.87 25.98 -13.59
CA PRO A 92 7.37 26.90 -12.58
C PRO A 92 8.69 26.40 -11.98
N LEU A 93 9.53 27.35 -11.57
CA LEU A 93 10.79 27.06 -10.87
C LEU A 93 10.52 26.39 -9.51
N LEU A 94 11.16 25.24 -9.27
CA LEU A 94 11.05 24.50 -8.02
C LEU A 94 12.11 24.97 -7.02
N HIS A 95 11.78 25.97 -6.21
CA HIS A 95 12.69 26.50 -5.20
C HIS A 95 13.09 25.45 -4.16
N SER A 96 12.19 24.54 -3.82
CA SER A 96 12.39 23.39 -2.91
C SER A 96 13.52 22.44 -3.35
N MET A 97 13.87 22.38 -4.65
CA MET A 97 14.98 21.57 -5.13
C MET A 97 16.34 22.02 -4.59
N SER A 98 16.46 23.27 -4.14
CA SER A 98 17.64 23.73 -3.41
C SER A 98 17.82 22.98 -2.08
N ALA A 99 16.72 22.68 -1.38
CA ALA A 99 16.73 21.86 -0.17
C ALA A 99 17.05 20.39 -0.47
N VAL A 100 16.51 19.82 -1.56
CA VAL A 100 16.90 18.45 -1.98
C VAL A 100 18.40 18.37 -2.23
N ARG A 101 18.99 19.34 -2.95
CA ARG A 101 20.44 19.43 -3.14
C ARG A 101 21.20 19.56 -1.82
N LYS A 102 20.73 20.42 -0.92
CA LYS A 102 21.28 20.55 0.44
C LYS A 102 21.32 19.20 1.17
N LYS A 103 20.26 18.40 1.07
CA LYS A 103 20.22 17.06 1.68
C LYS A 103 21.19 16.08 1.02
N ILE A 104 21.29 16.11 -0.32
CA ILE A 104 22.26 15.31 -1.09
C ILE A 104 23.70 15.56 -0.60
N TYR A 105 24.03 16.80 -0.23
CA TYR A 105 25.34 17.16 0.34
C TYR A 105 25.48 16.86 1.85
N GLY A 106 24.55 16.09 2.44
CA GLY A 106 24.63 15.61 3.82
C GLY A 106 24.20 16.62 4.89
N HIS A 107 23.55 17.73 4.51
CA HIS A 107 23.10 18.74 5.47
C HIS A 107 21.67 18.47 5.96
N THR A 108 21.41 18.88 7.21
CA THR A 108 20.08 18.80 7.83
C THR A 108 19.10 19.78 7.22
N LEU A 109 17.87 19.32 6.95
CA LEU A 109 16.76 20.13 6.50
C LEU A 109 15.98 20.72 7.68
N SER A 110 15.53 21.95 7.51
CA SER A 110 14.56 22.59 8.41
C SER A 110 13.13 22.13 8.09
N SER A 111 12.22 22.29 9.06
CA SER A 111 10.81 21.92 8.86
C SER A 111 10.16 22.66 7.69
N ARG A 112 10.55 23.91 7.43
CA ARG A 112 10.08 24.68 6.28
C ARG A 112 10.56 24.09 4.96
N GLU A 113 11.84 23.74 4.86
CA GLU A 113 12.41 23.13 3.65
C GLU A 113 11.72 21.80 3.33
N ILE A 114 11.47 20.97 4.35
CA ILE A 114 10.74 19.70 4.19
C ILE A 114 9.30 19.94 3.77
N HIS A 115 8.61 20.90 4.41
CA HIS A 115 7.26 21.28 4.04
C HIS A 115 7.17 21.68 2.55
N ASP A 116 8.10 22.52 2.08
CA ASP A 116 8.11 22.99 0.69
C ASP A 116 8.37 21.85 -0.31
N ILE A 117 9.25 20.90 0.03
CA ILE A 117 9.47 19.67 -0.77
C ILE A 117 8.17 18.85 -0.85
N VAL A 118 7.54 18.56 0.29
CA VAL A 118 6.35 17.73 0.36
C VAL A 118 5.16 18.40 -0.35
N ALA A 119 5.01 19.72 -0.21
CA ALA A 119 3.99 20.49 -0.91
C ALA A 119 4.18 20.43 -2.44
N ASP A 120 5.42 20.51 -2.92
CA ASP A 120 5.72 20.36 -4.36
C ASP A 120 5.44 18.94 -4.87
N ILE A 121 5.78 17.91 -4.08
CA ILE A 121 5.46 16.52 -4.42
C ILE A 121 3.94 16.33 -4.49
N ALA A 122 3.22 16.71 -3.43
CA ALA A 122 1.75 16.58 -3.37
C ALA A 122 1.02 17.35 -4.47
N ALA A 123 1.59 18.47 -4.94
CA ALA A 123 1.07 19.26 -6.05
C ALA A 123 1.47 18.71 -7.43
N HIS A 124 2.05 17.50 -7.52
CA HIS A 124 2.58 16.90 -8.76
C HIS A 124 3.60 17.79 -9.49
N ARG A 125 4.27 18.70 -8.77
CA ARG A 125 5.29 19.57 -9.34
C ARG A 125 6.63 18.88 -9.46
N TYR A 126 6.92 17.83 -8.70
CA TYR A 126 8.13 17.03 -8.91
C TYR A 126 7.95 15.99 -10.01
N SER A 127 9.01 15.78 -10.79
CA SER A 127 9.17 14.62 -11.68
C SER A 127 9.64 13.40 -10.89
N ASP A 128 9.49 12.21 -11.47
CA ASP A 128 9.95 10.96 -10.85
C ASP A 128 11.45 10.99 -10.52
N MET A 129 12.28 11.63 -11.37
CA MET A 129 13.71 11.82 -11.08
C MET A 129 13.96 12.70 -9.84
N GLN A 130 13.15 13.74 -9.64
CA GLN A 130 13.30 14.64 -8.49
C GLN A 130 12.82 13.98 -7.20
N ILE A 131 11.74 13.18 -7.27
CA ILE A 131 11.26 12.36 -6.16
C ILE A 131 12.32 11.30 -5.81
N ALA A 132 12.85 10.58 -6.80
CA ALA A 132 13.92 9.60 -6.62
C ALA A 132 15.18 10.23 -5.98
N SER A 133 15.53 11.45 -6.37
CA SER A 133 16.65 12.19 -5.78
C SER A 133 16.42 12.47 -4.29
N PHE A 134 15.21 12.91 -3.92
CA PHE A 134 14.85 13.13 -2.51
C PHE A 134 14.81 11.83 -1.71
N ILE A 135 14.23 10.76 -2.28
CA ILE A 135 14.19 9.43 -1.65
C ILE A 135 15.60 8.97 -1.34
N THR A 136 16.46 8.93 -2.36
CA THR A 136 17.84 8.46 -2.27
C THR A 136 18.65 9.29 -1.27
N ALA A 137 18.49 10.61 -1.26
CA ALA A 137 19.16 11.50 -0.31
C ALA A 137 18.68 11.32 1.15
N GLY A 138 17.49 10.74 1.34
CA GLY A 138 16.90 10.49 2.65
C GLY A 138 17.20 9.10 3.23
N VAL A 139 17.64 8.14 2.42
CA VAL A 139 17.94 6.76 2.87
C VAL A 139 18.98 6.81 3.97
N ASP A 140 18.58 6.41 5.18
CA ASP A 140 19.37 6.39 6.41
C ASP A 140 20.09 7.70 6.78
N CYS A 141 19.69 8.82 6.14
CA CYS A 141 20.28 10.14 6.35
C CYS A 141 19.34 11.10 7.09
N LEU A 142 18.06 10.76 7.26
CA LEU A 142 17.09 11.59 7.98
C LEU A 142 17.26 11.42 9.50
N ASN A 143 17.50 12.54 10.20
CA ASN A 143 17.46 12.53 11.67
C ASN A 143 16.02 12.61 12.19
N THR A 144 15.83 12.37 13.50
CA THR A 144 14.51 12.36 14.13
C THR A 144 13.68 13.63 13.90
N GLN A 145 14.30 14.81 13.92
CA GLN A 145 13.59 16.07 13.69
C GLN A 145 13.12 16.20 12.24
N GLU A 146 13.95 15.75 11.29
CA GLU A 146 13.56 15.70 9.88
C GLU A 146 12.42 14.70 9.65
N ILE A 147 12.40 13.56 10.34
CA ILE A 147 11.33 12.56 10.23
C ILE A 147 10.02 13.11 10.81
N ILE A 148 10.08 13.80 11.96
CA ILE A 148 8.91 14.48 12.55
C ILE A 148 8.36 15.52 11.57
N ALA A 149 9.22 16.38 11.02
CA ALA A 149 8.83 17.42 10.07
C ALA A 149 8.26 16.81 8.76
N LEU A 150 8.86 15.74 8.25
CA LEU A 150 8.38 15.02 7.08
C LEU A 150 6.99 14.45 7.33
N THR A 151 6.81 13.79 8.47
CA THR A 151 5.50 13.26 8.87
C THR A 151 4.45 14.36 8.94
N GLN A 152 4.75 15.47 9.62
CA GLN A 152 3.82 16.61 9.75
C GLN A 152 3.45 17.22 8.39
N ALA A 153 4.45 17.41 7.51
CA ALA A 153 4.23 17.95 6.18
C ALA A 153 3.36 17.01 5.33
N MET A 154 3.58 15.70 5.40
CA MET A 154 2.75 14.71 4.68
C MET A 154 1.30 14.76 5.15
N VAL A 155 1.06 14.82 6.47
CA VAL A 155 -0.30 14.95 7.02
C VAL A 155 -0.94 16.29 6.64
N ALA A 156 -0.16 17.38 6.54
CA ALA A 156 -0.67 18.69 6.14
C ALA A 156 -1.02 18.78 4.64
N SER A 157 -0.39 17.94 3.80
CA SER A 157 -0.61 17.93 2.35
C SER A 157 -1.93 17.27 1.91
N GLY A 158 -2.54 16.46 2.78
CA GLY A 158 -3.73 15.68 2.47
C GLY A 158 -4.98 16.08 3.25
N LYS A 159 -6.08 15.37 2.99
CA LYS A 159 -7.31 15.50 3.77
C LYS A 159 -7.17 14.82 5.13
N ARG A 160 -7.89 15.31 6.13
CA ARG A 160 -7.96 14.70 7.47
C ARG A 160 -9.37 14.25 7.79
N LEU A 161 -9.50 13.05 8.36
CA LEU A 161 -10.73 12.58 8.98
C LEU A 161 -10.83 13.15 10.40
N THR A 162 -12.00 13.69 10.73
CA THR A 162 -12.30 14.25 12.05
C THR A 162 -13.39 13.45 12.75
N TRP A 163 -13.23 13.31 14.07
CA TRP A 163 -14.07 12.46 14.93
C TRP A 163 -14.44 13.24 16.21
N PRO A 164 -15.33 14.24 16.12
CA PRO A 164 -15.60 15.15 17.23
C PRO A 164 -16.15 14.44 18.48
N ASP A 165 -16.93 13.37 18.28
CA ASP A 165 -17.60 12.63 19.36
C ASP A 165 -16.77 11.43 19.85
N THR A 166 -15.52 11.29 19.44
CA THR A 166 -14.69 10.12 19.75
C THR A 166 -13.29 10.54 20.20
N LEU A 167 -13.02 10.36 21.49
CA LEU A 167 -11.72 10.73 22.09
C LEU A 167 -10.63 9.67 21.86
N GLN A 168 -11.02 8.41 21.63
CA GLN A 168 -10.10 7.30 21.46
C GLN A 168 -10.33 6.59 20.13
N LEU A 169 -9.36 6.72 19.23
CA LEU A 169 -9.34 6.04 17.94
C LEU A 169 -8.13 5.15 17.86
N VAL A 170 -8.37 3.86 17.63
CA VAL A 170 -7.32 2.85 17.58
C VAL A 170 -7.02 2.50 16.13
N ASP A 171 -5.76 2.15 15.84
CA ASP A 171 -5.36 1.64 14.54
C ASP A 171 -4.31 0.53 14.72
N LYS A 172 -4.16 -0.33 13.71
CA LYS A 172 -3.15 -1.37 13.63
C LYS A 172 -2.51 -1.31 12.25
N HIS A 173 -1.21 -1.13 12.22
CA HIS A 173 -0.42 -1.23 11.00
C HIS A 173 0.50 -2.44 11.06
N CYS A 174 0.88 -2.97 9.90
CA CYS A 174 1.95 -3.94 9.77
C CYS A 174 2.89 -3.40 8.70
N ILE A 175 4.18 -3.37 8.97
CA ILE A 175 5.17 -2.87 7.99
C ILE A 175 5.28 -3.76 6.74
N GLY A 176 4.69 -4.96 6.79
CA GLY A 176 4.64 -5.90 5.67
C GLY A 176 5.90 -6.75 5.54
N GLY A 177 6.12 -7.26 4.34
CA GLY A 177 7.26 -8.15 4.02
C GLY A 177 6.99 -9.64 4.19
N VAL A 178 5.84 -10.04 4.75
CA VAL A 178 5.43 -11.45 4.89
C VAL A 178 4.09 -11.66 4.16
N PRO A 179 4.00 -12.57 3.17
CA PRO A 179 2.76 -12.84 2.45
C PRO A 179 1.73 -13.52 3.36
N GLY A 180 0.45 -13.43 2.99
CA GLY A 180 -0.64 -14.03 3.76
C GLY A 180 -0.98 -13.33 5.09
N ASN A 181 -0.27 -12.25 5.47
CA ASN A 181 -0.52 -11.53 6.72
C ASN A 181 -1.85 -10.73 6.74
N ARG A 182 -2.99 -11.42 6.78
CA ARG A 182 -4.33 -10.84 6.87
C ARG A 182 -4.90 -10.85 8.27
N THR A 183 -4.05 -10.53 9.23
CA THR A 183 -4.45 -10.29 10.62
C THR A 183 -5.36 -9.06 10.76
N THR A 184 -5.19 -8.04 9.91
CA THR A 184 -5.86 -6.73 10.08
C THR A 184 -7.40 -6.81 10.10
N PRO A 185 -8.09 -7.48 9.16
CA PRO A 185 -9.56 -7.59 9.23
C PRO A 185 -10.06 -8.30 10.49
N ILE A 186 -9.35 -9.32 10.95
CA ILE A 186 -9.68 -10.07 12.18
C ILE A 186 -9.49 -9.16 13.42
N VAL A 187 -8.38 -8.42 13.49
CA VAL A 187 -8.11 -7.46 14.57
C VAL A 187 -9.16 -6.35 14.60
N VAL A 188 -9.54 -5.81 13.44
CA VAL A 188 -10.60 -4.78 13.35
C VAL A 188 -11.93 -5.32 13.86
N ALA A 189 -12.30 -6.55 13.48
CA ALA A 189 -13.51 -7.21 13.95
C ALA A 189 -13.52 -7.40 15.48
N ILE A 190 -12.44 -7.93 16.05
CA ILE A 190 -12.32 -8.13 17.51
C ILE A 190 -12.33 -6.78 18.26
N ALA A 191 -11.52 -5.82 17.82
CA ALA A 191 -11.39 -4.53 18.51
C ALA A 191 -12.72 -3.75 18.51
N SER A 192 -13.43 -3.72 17.38
CA SER A 192 -14.72 -3.03 17.29
C SER A 192 -15.86 -3.78 17.97
N ALA A 193 -15.80 -5.12 18.03
CA ALA A 193 -16.73 -5.91 18.85
C ALA A 193 -16.51 -5.66 20.36
N ALA A 194 -15.30 -5.30 20.76
CA ALA A 194 -14.99 -4.85 22.13
C ALA A 194 -15.42 -3.39 22.40
N GLY A 195 -15.97 -2.68 21.41
CA GLY A 195 -16.43 -1.30 21.54
C GLY A 195 -15.41 -0.23 21.17
N LEU A 196 -14.22 -0.60 20.67
CA LEU A 196 -13.23 0.38 20.21
C LEU A 196 -13.59 0.93 18.82
N VAL A 197 -13.25 2.20 18.59
CA VAL A 197 -13.46 2.85 17.28
C VAL A 197 -12.19 2.75 16.42
N MET A 198 -12.30 2.13 15.25
CA MET A 198 -11.18 1.78 14.38
C MET A 198 -11.48 2.08 12.89
N PRO A 199 -11.26 3.32 12.42
CA PRO A 199 -11.49 3.72 11.03
C PRO A 199 -10.34 3.23 10.12
N LYS A 200 -10.25 1.91 9.91
CA LYS A 200 -9.09 1.32 9.26
C LYS A 200 -9.04 1.63 7.77
N THR A 201 -8.04 2.41 7.38
CA THR A 201 -7.66 2.60 5.97
C THR A 201 -6.43 1.75 5.64
N SER A 202 -6.46 1.07 4.50
CA SER A 202 -5.35 0.24 4.02
C SER A 202 -5.00 0.59 2.58
N SER A 203 -3.74 0.42 2.21
CA SER A 203 -3.31 0.49 0.81
C SER A 203 -3.63 -0.83 0.08
N ARG A 204 -3.63 -0.76 -1.24
CA ARG A 204 -3.52 -1.93 -2.10
C ARG A 204 -2.07 -2.42 -2.12
N ALA A 205 -1.90 -3.64 -2.57
CA ALA A 205 -0.62 -4.17 -2.97
C ALA A 205 0.01 -3.24 -4.01
N ILE A 206 1.30 -2.98 -3.82
CA ILE A 206 2.13 -2.40 -4.88
C ILE A 206 3.16 -3.43 -5.31
N THR A 207 3.83 -4.08 -4.35
CA THR A 207 4.82 -5.14 -4.63
C THR A 207 4.45 -6.50 -4.02
N SER A 208 3.49 -6.53 -3.08
CA SER A 208 2.96 -7.76 -2.49
C SER A 208 1.96 -8.45 -3.44
N PRO A 209 1.73 -9.76 -3.31
CA PRO A 209 0.74 -10.48 -4.11
C PRO A 209 -0.70 -10.08 -3.76
N SER A 210 -0.88 -9.40 -2.63
CA SER A 210 -2.16 -8.88 -2.17
C SER A 210 -1.91 -7.81 -1.09
N GLY A 211 -2.72 -6.77 -1.06
CA GLY A 211 -2.82 -5.82 0.04
C GLY A 211 -4.12 -6.04 0.81
N THR A 212 -4.23 -5.49 2.02
CA THR A 212 -5.46 -5.65 2.81
C THR A 212 -6.68 -5.07 2.09
N ALA A 213 -6.50 -4.00 1.31
CA ALA A 213 -7.58 -3.45 0.49
C ALA A 213 -7.98 -4.39 -0.66
N ASP A 214 -7.04 -5.13 -1.27
CA ASP A 214 -7.34 -6.08 -2.34
C ASP A 214 -8.11 -7.30 -1.80
N THR A 215 -7.64 -7.89 -0.69
CA THR A 215 -8.38 -8.96 -0.01
C THR A 215 -9.77 -8.52 0.44
N MET A 216 -9.90 -7.31 0.99
CA MET A 216 -11.21 -6.82 1.43
C MET A 216 -12.11 -6.45 0.26
N GLU A 217 -11.59 -6.10 -0.92
CA GLU A 217 -12.42 -5.84 -2.10
C GLU A 217 -13.11 -7.10 -2.63
N VAL A 218 -12.47 -8.26 -2.43
CA VAL A 218 -13.08 -9.58 -2.66
C VAL A 218 -14.25 -9.82 -1.71
N LEU A 219 -14.16 -9.36 -0.46
CA LEU A 219 -15.18 -9.60 0.57
C LEU A 219 -16.28 -8.54 0.62
N THR A 220 -15.99 -7.27 0.31
CA THR A 220 -16.95 -6.15 0.40
C THR A 220 -16.48 -4.94 -0.42
N THR A 221 -17.13 -3.77 -0.30
CA THR A 221 -16.68 -2.54 -0.97
C THR A 221 -15.64 -1.81 -0.11
N VAL A 222 -14.47 -1.55 -0.70
CA VAL A 222 -13.38 -0.80 -0.05
C VAL A 222 -13.26 0.63 -0.56
N ARG A 223 -13.85 0.94 -1.72
CA ARG A 223 -13.87 2.28 -2.31
C ARG A 223 -15.01 3.08 -1.68
N LEU A 224 -14.71 3.82 -0.64
CA LEU A 224 -15.66 4.66 0.08
C LEU A 224 -15.25 6.12 -0.01
N SER A 225 -16.22 7.03 -0.12
CA SER A 225 -16.00 8.46 0.08
C SER A 225 -15.69 8.73 1.56
N LEU A 226 -15.13 9.91 1.86
CA LEU A 226 -14.89 10.33 3.25
C LEU A 226 -16.17 10.31 4.09
N GLU A 227 -17.29 10.75 3.52
CA GLU A 227 -18.59 10.74 4.19
C GLU A 227 -19.06 9.31 4.48
N GLN A 228 -18.93 8.40 3.51
CA GLN A 228 -19.28 6.98 3.70
C GLN A 228 -18.42 6.33 4.78
N ILE A 229 -17.12 6.66 4.86
CA ILE A 229 -16.25 6.20 5.96
C ILE A 229 -16.78 6.70 7.31
N GLN A 230 -17.09 8.00 7.43
CA GLN A 230 -17.59 8.57 8.68
C GLN A 230 -18.93 7.96 9.10
N GLN A 231 -19.86 7.77 8.15
CA GLN A 231 -21.15 7.14 8.41
C GLN A 231 -21.00 5.68 8.86
N THR A 232 -20.14 4.90 8.17
CA THR A 232 -19.84 3.52 8.51
C THR A 232 -19.30 3.42 9.94
N VAL A 233 -18.25 4.20 10.24
CA VAL A 233 -17.60 4.18 11.55
C VAL A 233 -18.53 4.64 12.66
N ARG A 234 -19.38 5.66 12.45
CA ARG A 234 -20.41 6.06 13.43
C ARG A 234 -21.43 4.97 13.70
N LYS A 235 -21.79 4.18 12.69
CA LYS A 235 -22.82 3.12 12.80
C LYS A 235 -22.29 1.85 13.45
N VAL A 236 -21.05 1.45 13.14
CA VAL A 236 -20.52 0.14 13.53
C VAL A 236 -19.14 0.20 14.17
N ASN A 237 -18.65 1.38 14.57
CA ASN A 237 -17.35 1.63 15.20
C ASN A 237 -16.12 1.31 14.35
N ALA A 238 -16.26 0.76 13.13
CA ALA A 238 -15.12 0.43 12.29
C ALA A 238 -15.45 0.50 10.81
N CYS A 239 -14.39 0.60 10.00
CA CYS A 239 -14.45 0.36 8.57
C CYS A 239 -13.16 -0.32 8.09
N LEU A 240 -13.20 -0.91 6.91
CA LEU A 240 -12.07 -1.45 6.16
C LEU A 240 -12.06 -0.81 4.77
N ALA A 241 -11.45 0.36 4.65
CA ALA A 241 -11.49 1.17 3.43
C ALA A 241 -10.13 1.22 2.72
N TRP A 242 -10.15 1.48 1.42
CA TRP A 242 -8.93 1.76 0.65
C TRP A 242 -8.52 3.23 0.81
N GLY A 243 -7.32 3.46 1.35
CA GLY A 243 -6.81 4.82 1.63
C GLY A 243 -6.64 5.70 0.40
N GLY A 244 -6.33 5.10 -0.76
CA GLY A 244 -6.14 5.84 -2.02
C GLY A 244 -7.42 6.52 -2.53
N ALA A 245 -8.60 6.08 -2.10
CA ALA A 245 -9.87 6.71 -2.48
C ALA A 245 -10.11 8.06 -1.80
N VAL A 246 -9.40 8.35 -0.70
CA VAL A 246 -9.73 9.47 0.21
C VAL A 246 -8.65 10.54 0.34
N ASN A 247 -7.57 10.45 -0.44
CA ASN A 247 -6.49 11.43 -0.54
C ASN A 247 -5.99 11.95 0.83
N LEU A 248 -5.74 11.03 1.77
CA LEU A 248 -5.33 11.35 3.14
C LEU A 248 -3.87 11.79 3.24
N SER A 249 -2.99 11.26 2.37
CA SER A 249 -1.57 11.60 2.31
C SER A 249 -1.06 11.49 0.86
N PRO A 250 -1.37 12.46 -0.02
CA PRO A 250 -1.04 12.38 -1.46
C PRO A 250 0.46 12.24 -1.73
N ALA A 251 1.29 12.95 -0.96
CA ALA A 251 2.73 12.89 -1.11
C ALA A 251 3.28 11.47 -0.85
N ASP A 252 2.67 10.76 0.08
CA ASP A 252 3.06 9.41 0.44
C ASP A 252 2.86 8.41 -0.70
N ASP A 253 1.69 8.43 -1.34
CA ASP A 253 1.39 7.53 -2.45
C ASP A 253 2.39 7.73 -3.61
N MET A 254 2.87 8.97 -3.81
CA MET A 254 3.91 9.29 -4.79
C MET A 254 5.30 8.82 -4.38
N LEU A 255 5.68 9.01 -3.12
CA LEU A 255 6.96 8.55 -2.59
C LEU A 255 7.07 7.02 -2.69
N ILE A 256 6.06 6.30 -2.19
CA ILE A 256 6.03 4.84 -2.19
C ILE A 256 6.14 4.27 -3.60
N ARG A 257 5.48 4.90 -4.60
CA ARG A 257 5.59 4.46 -6.00
C ARG A 257 7.05 4.42 -6.46
N ILE A 258 7.82 5.45 -6.13
CA ILE A 258 9.20 5.60 -6.56
C ILE A 258 10.14 4.76 -5.69
N GLU A 259 9.95 4.72 -4.38
CA GLU A 259 10.66 3.83 -3.44
C GLU A 259 10.61 2.37 -3.95
N HIS A 260 9.43 1.92 -4.34
CA HIS A 260 9.24 0.58 -4.88
C HIS A 260 9.90 0.36 -6.23
N ALA A 261 9.84 1.33 -7.15
CA ALA A 261 10.51 1.22 -8.45
C ALA A 261 12.03 1.12 -8.31
N LEU A 262 12.58 1.71 -7.25
CA LEU A 262 14.01 1.69 -6.93
C LEU A 262 14.42 0.49 -6.06
N ASP A 263 13.47 -0.27 -5.49
CA ASP A 263 13.70 -1.27 -4.44
C ASP A 263 14.49 -0.69 -3.23
N ILE A 264 14.15 0.56 -2.85
CA ILE A 264 14.77 1.31 -1.75
C ILE A 264 13.72 1.56 -0.67
N ASP A 265 14.09 1.31 0.58
CA ASP A 265 13.20 1.48 1.73
C ASP A 265 13.94 2.12 2.91
N GLY A 266 13.94 3.46 2.95
CA GLY A 266 14.59 4.20 4.03
C GLY A 266 13.79 4.13 5.33
N VAL A 267 14.44 3.80 6.45
CA VAL A 267 13.78 3.63 7.76
C VAL A 267 12.98 4.89 8.16
N GLY A 268 13.56 6.08 7.97
CA GLY A 268 12.90 7.35 8.29
C GLY A 268 11.68 7.66 7.41
N GLN A 269 11.75 7.33 6.11
CA GLN A 269 10.63 7.49 5.18
C GLN A 269 9.50 6.52 5.47
N LEU A 270 9.83 5.26 5.78
CA LEU A 270 8.86 4.25 6.22
C LEU A 270 8.09 4.75 7.45
N VAL A 271 8.78 5.25 8.47
CA VAL A 271 8.13 5.77 9.68
C VAL A 271 7.21 6.95 9.34
N ALA A 272 7.68 7.91 8.54
CA ALA A 272 6.86 9.06 8.13
C ALA A 272 5.63 8.66 7.30
N SER A 273 5.80 7.72 6.38
CA SER A 273 4.73 7.14 5.57
C SER A 273 3.63 6.52 6.43
N VAL A 274 4.02 5.62 7.34
CA VAL A 274 3.09 4.91 8.19
C VAL A 274 2.36 5.88 9.10
N LEU A 275 3.09 6.73 9.84
CA LEU A 275 2.50 7.63 10.82
C LEU A 275 1.64 8.72 10.18
N SER A 276 2.00 9.23 8.99
CA SER A 276 1.22 10.27 8.32
C SER A 276 -0.20 9.79 8.01
N LYS A 277 -0.37 8.56 7.55
CA LYS A 277 -1.68 7.96 7.30
C LYS A 277 -2.49 7.74 8.57
N LYS A 278 -1.85 7.36 9.69
CA LYS A 278 -2.54 7.16 10.98
C LYS A 278 -3.06 8.50 11.52
N LEU A 279 -2.20 9.53 11.49
CA LEU A 279 -2.56 10.88 11.91
C LEU A 279 -3.64 11.50 11.03
N ALA A 280 -3.55 11.33 9.70
CA ALA A 280 -4.57 11.81 8.77
C ALA A 280 -5.92 11.11 8.95
N ALA A 281 -5.93 9.85 9.40
CA ALA A 281 -7.15 9.12 9.77
C ALA A 281 -7.70 9.53 11.15
N GLY A 282 -6.97 10.34 11.93
CA GLY A 282 -7.36 10.78 13.26
C GLY A 282 -7.07 9.77 14.38
N SER A 283 -6.19 8.79 14.15
CA SER A 283 -5.81 7.81 15.18
C SER A 283 -5.19 8.50 16.39
N THR A 284 -5.51 8.03 17.59
CA THR A 284 -4.86 8.47 18.84
C THR A 284 -4.01 7.37 19.47
N HIS A 285 -4.33 6.12 19.18
CA HIS A 285 -3.56 4.94 19.59
C HIS A 285 -3.24 4.10 18.36
N ALA A 286 -2.01 3.60 18.24
CA ALA A 286 -1.63 2.76 17.12
C ALA A 286 -0.68 1.61 17.52
N LEU A 287 -1.01 0.42 17.02
CA LEU A 287 -0.19 -0.77 17.15
C LEU A 287 0.57 -1.01 15.85
N ILE A 288 1.90 -1.21 15.92
CA ILE A 288 2.75 -1.51 14.75
C ILE A 288 3.25 -2.94 14.87
N ASP A 289 2.88 -3.79 13.92
CA ASP A 289 3.38 -5.16 13.75
C ASP A 289 4.65 -5.14 12.87
N ILE A 290 5.75 -5.68 13.39
CA ILE A 290 7.08 -5.74 12.78
C ILE A 290 7.48 -7.21 12.61
N PRO A 291 7.11 -7.86 11.49
CA PRO A 291 7.58 -9.21 11.20
C PRO A 291 9.09 -9.22 10.96
N VAL A 292 9.80 -10.13 11.60
CA VAL A 292 11.25 -10.32 11.45
C VAL A 292 11.51 -11.73 10.96
N GLY A 293 12.25 -11.85 9.87
CA GLY A 293 12.62 -13.13 9.30
C GLY A 293 13.60 -12.97 8.13
N PRO A 294 14.23 -14.06 7.68
CA PRO A 294 15.31 -14.02 6.69
C PRO A 294 14.88 -13.39 5.35
N THR A 295 13.61 -13.56 4.98
CA THR A 295 13.03 -13.07 3.73
C THR A 295 11.97 -11.98 3.94
N ALA A 296 11.79 -11.52 5.18
CA ALA A 296 10.90 -10.41 5.52
C ALA A 296 11.54 -9.05 5.20
N LYS A 297 10.77 -7.98 5.40
CA LYS A 297 11.22 -6.60 5.21
C LYS A 297 12.30 -6.21 6.23
N VAL A 298 12.15 -6.67 7.46
CA VAL A 298 13.14 -6.52 8.55
C VAL A 298 13.79 -7.87 8.78
N ARG A 299 15.11 -7.94 8.71
CA ARG A 299 15.84 -9.22 8.68
C ARG A 299 16.55 -9.55 9.97
N SER A 300 16.71 -8.57 10.85
CA SER A 300 17.35 -8.78 12.15
C SER A 300 16.55 -8.18 13.31
N GLN A 301 16.72 -8.78 14.48
CA GLN A 301 16.19 -8.25 15.74
C GLN A 301 16.75 -6.87 16.07
N HIS A 302 17.97 -6.57 15.62
CA HIS A 302 18.59 -5.26 15.83
C HIS A 302 17.88 -4.17 15.02
N GLU A 303 17.67 -4.39 13.72
CA GLU A 303 16.88 -3.50 12.86
C GLU A 303 15.46 -3.29 13.40
N ALA A 304 14.81 -4.36 13.85
CA ALA A 304 13.47 -4.30 14.40
C ALA A 304 13.37 -3.41 15.65
N ARG A 305 14.34 -3.52 16.56
CA ARG A 305 14.41 -2.67 17.77
C ARG A 305 14.70 -1.21 17.42
N HIS A 306 15.59 -0.96 16.47
CA HIS A 306 15.88 0.39 15.98
C HIS A 306 14.62 1.03 15.38
N LEU A 307 13.93 0.31 14.49
CA LEU A 307 12.69 0.77 13.88
C LEU A 307 11.58 1.01 14.92
N ALA A 308 11.43 0.10 15.89
CA ALA A 308 10.47 0.24 16.97
C ALA A 308 10.74 1.49 17.83
N GLY A 309 12.00 1.76 18.20
CA GLY A 309 12.39 2.95 18.96
C GLY A 309 12.15 4.25 18.18
N LEU A 310 12.36 4.22 16.86
CA LEU A 310 12.07 5.38 16.01
C LEU A 310 10.57 5.66 15.89
N PHE A 311 9.75 4.62 15.71
CA PHE A 311 8.29 4.74 15.75
C PHE A 311 7.79 5.33 17.06
N ASP A 312 8.35 4.88 18.19
CA ASP A 312 7.97 5.38 19.51
C ASP A 312 8.35 6.86 19.68
N THR A 313 9.59 7.22 19.34
CA THR A 313 10.10 8.60 19.44
C THR A 313 9.29 9.57 18.58
N VAL A 314 9.06 9.23 17.31
CA VAL A 314 8.32 10.09 16.37
C VAL A 314 6.83 10.11 16.73
N GLY A 315 6.26 8.95 17.08
CA GLY A 315 4.86 8.84 17.50
C GLY A 315 4.55 9.70 18.74
N GLN A 316 5.40 9.63 19.76
CA GLN A 316 5.27 10.44 20.97
C GLN A 316 5.35 11.94 20.67
N ALA A 317 6.29 12.37 19.82
CA ALA A 317 6.42 13.76 19.41
C ALA A 317 5.18 14.28 18.65
N LEU A 318 4.40 13.39 18.04
CA LEU A 318 3.18 13.69 17.29
C LEU A 318 1.90 13.41 18.10
N GLY A 319 2.02 13.07 19.38
CA GLY A 319 0.87 12.84 20.27
C GLY A 319 0.16 11.50 20.08
N LEU A 320 0.80 10.53 19.41
CA LEU A 320 0.28 9.17 19.26
C LEU A 320 0.75 8.27 20.39
N LYS A 321 -0.19 7.55 21.01
CA LYS A 321 0.14 6.43 21.91
C LYS A 321 0.43 5.19 21.10
N MET A 322 1.67 4.75 21.10
CA MET A 322 2.14 3.70 20.20
C MET A 322 2.52 2.44 20.97
N ARG A 323 2.42 1.30 20.28
CA ARG A 323 3.10 0.06 20.70
C ARG A 323 3.59 -0.69 19.47
N CYS A 324 4.89 -0.97 19.43
CA CYS A 324 5.50 -1.79 18.40
C CYS A 324 5.64 -3.23 18.92
N LEU A 325 5.23 -4.21 18.10
CA LEU A 325 5.34 -5.63 18.39
C LEU A 325 6.20 -6.30 17.34
N ILE A 326 7.29 -6.90 17.79
CA ILE A 326 8.16 -7.71 16.95
C ILE A 326 7.59 -9.12 16.89
N THR A 327 7.36 -9.63 15.69
CA THR A 327 6.68 -10.90 15.44
C THR A 327 7.49 -11.78 14.49
N ASN A 328 7.20 -13.08 14.49
CA ASN A 328 7.87 -14.02 13.58
C ASN A 328 7.50 -13.72 12.11
N GLY A 329 8.49 -13.73 11.22
CA GLY A 329 8.33 -13.58 9.77
C GLY A 329 9.09 -14.64 8.96
N ASP A 330 9.33 -15.82 9.55
CA ASP A 330 10.08 -16.93 8.96
C ASP A 330 9.26 -17.67 7.88
N GLU A 331 7.94 -17.65 7.99
CA GLU A 331 7.03 -18.29 7.03
C GLU A 331 5.84 -17.40 6.65
N ALA A 332 5.13 -17.80 5.59
CA ALA A 332 3.88 -17.17 5.19
C ALA A 332 2.81 -17.40 6.28
N ILE A 333 2.00 -16.38 6.53
CA ILE A 333 0.96 -16.44 7.57
C ILE A 333 -0.34 -16.92 6.92
N GLY A 334 -0.99 -17.90 7.52
CA GLY A 334 -2.12 -18.57 6.89
C GLY A 334 -1.70 -19.52 5.76
N TYR A 335 -2.68 -20.06 5.04
CA TYR A 335 -2.45 -20.95 3.91
C TYR A 335 -2.53 -20.21 2.57
N GLY A 336 -3.34 -19.16 2.47
CA GLY A 336 -3.56 -18.41 1.25
C GLY A 336 -2.57 -17.28 1.02
N ILE A 337 -2.14 -17.11 -0.24
CA ILE A 337 -1.40 -15.94 -0.71
C ILE A 337 -2.09 -15.43 -1.98
N GLY A 338 -2.55 -14.18 -1.97
CA GLY A 338 -3.40 -13.59 -3.03
C GLY A 338 -4.81 -13.25 -2.53
N PRO A 339 -5.54 -12.33 -3.18
CA PRO A 339 -6.75 -11.72 -2.60
C PRO A 339 -7.83 -12.73 -2.20
N ALA A 340 -8.24 -13.63 -3.09
CA ALA A 340 -9.26 -14.64 -2.79
C ALA A 340 -8.79 -15.68 -1.78
N GLN A 341 -7.54 -16.16 -1.91
CA GLN A 341 -7.00 -17.21 -1.04
C GLN A 341 -6.84 -16.72 0.41
N GLU A 342 -6.40 -15.47 0.58
CA GLU A 342 -6.30 -14.86 1.90
C GLU A 342 -7.68 -14.48 2.48
N ALA A 343 -8.66 -14.16 1.62
CA ALA A 343 -10.03 -13.92 2.04
C ALA A 343 -10.66 -15.18 2.66
N GLN A 344 -10.40 -16.36 2.07
CA GLN A 344 -10.85 -17.64 2.63
C GLN A 344 -10.28 -17.86 4.03
N ASP A 345 -9.00 -17.57 4.25
CA ASP A 345 -8.37 -17.73 5.56
C ASP A 345 -8.95 -16.79 6.62
N ILE A 346 -9.26 -15.54 6.26
CA ILE A 346 -9.96 -14.60 7.17
C ILE A 346 -11.32 -15.18 7.59
N LEU A 347 -12.11 -15.64 6.62
CA LEU A 347 -13.44 -16.19 6.89
C LEU A 347 -13.35 -17.46 7.74
N ALA A 348 -12.42 -18.37 7.45
CA ALA A 348 -12.21 -19.58 8.22
C ALA A 348 -11.87 -19.27 9.68
N VAL A 349 -11.00 -18.28 9.93
CA VAL A 349 -10.66 -17.87 11.30
C VAL A 349 -11.86 -17.23 12.01
N LEU A 350 -12.56 -16.28 11.38
CA LEU A 350 -13.70 -15.60 11.98
C LEU A 350 -14.87 -16.53 12.28
N ASN A 351 -15.11 -17.53 11.42
CA ASN A 351 -16.16 -18.54 11.61
C ASN A 351 -15.75 -19.68 12.56
N ASN A 352 -14.56 -19.63 13.16
CA ASN A 352 -14.01 -20.69 14.01
C ASN A 352 -13.99 -22.07 13.34
N GLU A 353 -13.68 -22.13 12.04
CA GLU A 353 -13.60 -23.41 11.33
C GLU A 353 -12.50 -24.31 11.92
N PRO A 354 -12.72 -25.64 12.00
CA PRO A 354 -11.72 -26.57 12.54
C PRO A 354 -10.39 -26.57 11.76
N GLY A 355 -10.45 -26.31 10.45
CA GLY A 355 -9.27 -26.25 9.56
C GLY A 355 -8.73 -24.84 9.35
N ALA A 356 -9.19 -23.84 10.11
CA ALA A 356 -8.70 -22.48 9.98
C ALA A 356 -7.20 -22.39 10.32
N PRO A 357 -6.42 -21.54 9.62
CA PRO A 357 -5.00 -21.41 9.91
C PRO A 357 -4.74 -20.90 11.34
N ALA A 358 -4.10 -21.76 12.15
CA ALA A 358 -3.85 -21.49 13.57
C ALA A 358 -2.88 -20.31 13.78
N ASP A 359 -1.84 -20.22 12.96
CA ASP A 359 -0.84 -19.14 12.99
C ASP A 359 -1.47 -17.77 12.73
N LEU A 360 -2.38 -17.66 11.76
CA LEU A 360 -3.14 -16.44 11.48
C LEU A 360 -4.05 -16.08 12.67
N ARG A 361 -4.76 -17.07 13.23
CA ARG A 361 -5.65 -16.90 14.39
C ARG A 361 -4.87 -16.40 15.61
N GLU A 362 -3.80 -17.08 15.98
CA GLU A 362 -2.99 -16.77 17.16
C GLU A 362 -2.35 -15.39 17.04
N ARG A 363 -1.79 -15.05 15.87
CA ARG A 363 -1.22 -13.73 15.63
C ARG A 363 -2.28 -12.64 15.68
N ALA A 364 -3.47 -12.87 15.10
CA ALA A 364 -4.56 -11.89 15.18
C ALA A 364 -5.03 -11.67 16.63
N LEU A 365 -5.15 -12.74 17.43
CA LEU A 365 -5.49 -12.65 18.86
C LEU A 365 -4.40 -11.91 19.65
N PHE A 366 -3.13 -12.20 19.41
CA PHE A 366 -2.00 -11.52 20.05
C PHE A 366 -2.00 -10.01 19.76
N LEU A 367 -2.21 -9.62 18.51
CA LEU A 367 -2.29 -8.22 18.09
C LEU A 367 -3.54 -7.52 18.66
N ALA A 368 -4.69 -8.18 18.61
CA ALA A 368 -5.94 -7.64 19.16
C ALA A 368 -5.85 -7.45 20.67
N ALA A 369 -5.32 -8.42 21.43
CA ALA A 369 -5.12 -8.31 22.87
C ALA A 369 -4.22 -7.12 23.24
N ASN A 370 -3.12 -6.92 22.51
CA ASN A 370 -2.25 -5.77 22.72
C ASN A 370 -2.93 -4.44 22.39
N LEU A 371 -3.77 -4.40 21.36
CA LEU A 371 -4.54 -3.20 21.01
C LEU A 371 -5.60 -2.88 22.08
N LEU A 372 -6.32 -3.90 22.57
CA LEU A 372 -7.27 -3.78 23.67
C LEU A 372 -6.59 -3.30 24.97
N ASN A 373 -5.42 -3.84 25.30
CA ASN A 373 -4.62 -3.40 26.46
C ASN A 373 -4.14 -1.95 26.29
N LEU A 374 -3.65 -1.58 25.11
CA LEU A 374 -3.20 -0.22 24.80
C LEU A 374 -4.34 0.81 24.93
N ALA A 375 -5.56 0.43 24.58
CA ALA A 375 -6.73 1.30 24.61
C ALA A 375 -7.44 1.34 25.97
N GLY A 376 -7.68 0.17 26.58
CA GLY A 376 -8.53 0.01 27.75
C GLY A 376 -7.82 -0.03 29.10
N GLY A 377 -6.48 -0.09 29.14
CA GLY A 377 -5.70 -0.06 30.38
C GLY A 377 -5.79 -1.30 31.27
N ALA A 378 -6.65 -2.28 30.95
CA ALA A 378 -6.69 -3.60 31.60
C ALA A 378 -5.37 -4.36 31.37
N SER A 379 -5.03 -5.35 32.21
CA SER A 379 -3.81 -6.16 32.01
C SER A 379 -3.84 -6.92 30.68
N LEU A 380 -2.66 -7.33 30.19
CA LEU A 380 -2.57 -8.05 28.92
C LEU A 380 -3.28 -9.41 28.98
N GLU A 381 -3.25 -10.08 30.13
CA GLU A 381 -3.94 -11.35 30.35
C GLU A 381 -5.46 -11.19 30.21
N VAL A 382 -6.03 -10.13 30.82
CA VAL A 382 -7.46 -9.81 30.69
C VAL A 382 -7.82 -9.47 29.26
N ALA A 383 -6.99 -8.67 28.57
CA ALA A 383 -7.20 -8.31 27.19
C ALA A 383 -7.10 -9.52 26.24
N GLN A 384 -6.22 -10.47 26.53
CA GLN A 384 -6.07 -11.71 25.78
C GLN A 384 -7.28 -12.64 25.95
N ALA A 385 -7.73 -12.84 27.18
CA ALA A 385 -8.94 -13.61 27.47
C ALA A 385 -10.15 -12.99 26.75
N ARG A 386 -10.28 -11.66 26.76
CA ARG A 386 -11.36 -10.95 26.07
C ARG A 386 -11.29 -11.10 24.54
N ALA A 387 -10.10 -10.99 23.94
CA ALA A 387 -9.93 -11.19 22.51
C ALA A 387 -10.30 -12.63 22.07
N GLN A 388 -9.89 -13.62 22.87
CA GLN A 388 -10.23 -15.03 22.65
C GLN A 388 -11.73 -15.27 22.77
N GLU A 389 -12.38 -14.73 23.81
CA GLU A 389 -13.82 -14.83 24.03
C GLU A 389 -14.61 -14.23 22.85
N LEU A 390 -14.23 -13.04 22.39
CA LEU A 390 -14.89 -12.35 21.27
C LEU A 390 -14.81 -13.12 19.96
N LEU A 391 -13.67 -13.78 19.71
CA LEU A 391 -13.51 -14.64 18.53
C LEU A 391 -14.31 -15.94 18.70
N ALA A 392 -14.11 -16.67 19.81
CA ALA A 392 -14.71 -17.99 20.05
C ALA A 392 -16.24 -17.95 20.14
N SER A 393 -16.82 -16.88 20.70
CA SER A 393 -18.27 -16.70 20.79
C SER A 393 -18.95 -16.28 19.47
N GLY A 394 -18.18 -15.98 18.43
CA GLY A 394 -18.70 -15.47 17.15
C GLY A 394 -19.04 -13.99 17.12
N GLN A 395 -18.84 -13.24 18.23
CA GLN A 395 -19.07 -11.79 18.27
C GLN A 395 -18.20 -11.04 17.26
N ALA A 396 -16.94 -11.46 17.08
CA ALA A 396 -16.07 -10.89 16.05
C ALA A 396 -16.63 -11.12 14.64
N TRP A 397 -17.21 -12.30 14.35
CA TRP A 397 -17.84 -12.59 13.07
C TRP A 397 -19.08 -11.73 12.82
N GLU A 398 -19.97 -11.62 13.81
CA GLU A 398 -21.16 -10.75 13.71
C GLU A 398 -20.77 -9.29 13.46
N GLN A 399 -19.73 -8.82 14.13
CA GLN A 399 -19.20 -7.49 13.93
C GLN A 399 -18.58 -7.31 12.54
N PHE A 400 -17.85 -8.31 12.04
CA PHE A 400 -17.31 -8.29 10.68
C PHE A 400 -18.42 -8.20 9.61
N LYS A 401 -19.51 -8.95 9.78
CA LYS A 401 -20.69 -8.84 8.90
C LYS A 401 -21.30 -7.44 8.94
N ARG A 402 -21.49 -6.87 10.14
CA ARG A 402 -21.99 -5.48 10.28
C ARG A 402 -21.12 -4.46 9.55
N ILE A 403 -19.79 -4.61 9.59
CA ILE A 403 -18.85 -3.77 8.85
C ILE A 403 -19.07 -3.95 7.34
N CYS A 404 -19.11 -5.19 6.85
CA CYS A 404 -19.34 -5.46 5.42
C CYS A 404 -20.69 -4.91 4.95
N ASP A 405 -21.77 -5.12 5.70
CA ASP A 405 -23.12 -4.64 5.37
C ASP A 405 -23.18 -3.11 5.30
N ALA A 406 -22.50 -2.42 6.21
CA ALA A 406 -22.38 -0.96 6.17
C ALA A 406 -21.55 -0.45 4.97
N GLN A 407 -20.69 -1.31 4.40
CA GLN A 407 -19.84 -1.04 3.24
C GLN A 407 -20.33 -1.69 1.94
N GLY A 408 -21.60 -2.06 1.83
CA GLY A 408 -22.17 -2.61 0.59
C GLY A 408 -22.29 -4.14 0.54
N GLY A 409 -22.26 -4.80 1.69
CA GLY A 409 -22.57 -6.22 1.85
C GLY A 409 -21.36 -7.13 1.74
N LEU A 410 -21.54 -8.36 2.23
CA LEU A 410 -20.59 -9.45 2.04
C LEU A 410 -20.76 -10.07 0.64
N LYS A 411 -19.66 -10.18 -0.09
CA LYS A 411 -19.61 -10.75 -1.44
C LYS A 411 -19.16 -12.21 -1.42
N THR A 412 -19.46 -12.93 -2.49
CA THR A 412 -18.94 -14.28 -2.73
C THR A 412 -17.50 -14.21 -3.25
N ILE A 413 -16.62 -15.05 -2.70
CA ILE A 413 -15.22 -15.14 -3.12
C ILE A 413 -15.16 -15.71 -4.55
N PRO A 414 -14.47 -15.04 -5.50
CA PRO A 414 -14.34 -15.53 -6.86
C PRO A 414 -13.47 -16.79 -6.91
N GLN A 415 -13.76 -17.65 -7.88
CA GLN A 415 -13.03 -18.90 -8.12
C GLN A 415 -12.18 -18.75 -9.37
N ALA A 416 -10.96 -19.29 -9.34
CA ALA A 416 -10.07 -19.23 -10.48
C ALA A 416 -10.49 -20.24 -11.54
N ALA A 417 -10.32 -19.90 -12.81
CA ALA A 417 -10.65 -20.79 -13.93
C ALA A 417 -9.71 -22.01 -14.02
N HIS A 418 -8.48 -21.87 -13.54
CA HIS A 418 -7.47 -22.91 -13.60
C HIS A 418 -6.74 -23.08 -12.26
N GLN A 419 -6.39 -24.33 -11.97
CA GLN A 419 -5.59 -24.69 -10.81
C GLN A 419 -4.53 -25.74 -11.16
N LEU A 420 -3.40 -25.69 -10.48
CA LEU A 420 -2.33 -26.68 -10.62
C LEU A 420 -1.73 -26.99 -9.24
N GLU A 421 -1.72 -28.26 -8.90
CA GLU A 421 -1.12 -28.75 -7.67
C GLU A 421 0.37 -29.04 -7.90
N LEU A 422 1.22 -28.56 -6.99
CA LEU A 422 2.67 -28.69 -7.07
C LEU A 422 3.16 -29.45 -5.84
N GLY A 423 3.69 -30.64 -6.10
CA GLY A 423 4.15 -31.59 -5.08
C GLY A 423 5.63 -31.42 -4.70
N ALA A 424 5.98 -32.06 -3.59
CA ALA A 424 7.34 -32.14 -3.09
C ALA A 424 8.22 -33.03 -3.97
N ARG A 425 9.49 -32.64 -4.14
CA ARG A 425 10.43 -33.41 -4.97
C ARG A 425 11.01 -34.64 -4.26
N HIS A 426 11.18 -34.53 -2.96
CA HIS A 426 11.77 -35.55 -2.11
C HIS A 426 11.08 -35.54 -0.75
N SER A 427 11.10 -36.67 -0.06
CA SER A 427 10.61 -36.77 1.31
C SER A 427 11.55 -36.06 2.30
N GLY A 428 11.03 -35.60 3.43
CA GLY A 428 11.80 -35.00 4.52
C GLY A 428 10.92 -34.14 5.42
N THR A 429 11.52 -33.16 6.08
CA THR A 429 10.83 -32.15 6.90
C THR A 429 11.02 -30.78 6.27
N LEU A 430 9.96 -29.95 6.24
CA LEU A 430 10.06 -28.58 5.74
C LEU A 430 10.79 -27.70 6.77
N LEU A 431 12.02 -27.32 6.47
CA LEU A 431 12.89 -26.55 7.37
C LEU A 431 12.77 -25.04 7.18
N ALA A 432 12.52 -24.58 5.94
CA ALA A 432 12.36 -23.16 5.63
C ALA A 432 11.55 -22.95 4.35
N MET A 433 10.99 -21.75 4.21
CA MET A 433 10.36 -21.28 2.98
C MET A 433 10.75 -19.84 2.65
N ASP A 434 10.79 -19.50 1.36
CA ASP A 434 11.15 -18.16 0.90
C ASP A 434 9.90 -17.30 0.62
N ASN A 435 9.61 -16.37 1.53
CA ASN A 435 8.45 -15.46 1.44
C ASN A 435 8.48 -14.55 0.20
N ARG A 436 9.67 -14.16 -0.29
CA ARG A 436 9.81 -13.30 -1.48
C ARG A 436 9.50 -14.09 -2.74
N ARG A 437 9.98 -15.32 -2.81
CA ARG A 437 9.70 -16.23 -3.94
C ARG A 437 8.24 -16.68 -3.97
N LEU A 438 7.64 -17.00 -2.83
CA LEU A 438 6.20 -17.28 -2.72
C LEU A 438 5.37 -16.08 -3.18
N SER A 439 5.75 -14.87 -2.73
CA SER A 439 5.11 -13.63 -3.17
C SER A 439 5.23 -13.41 -4.68
N ARG A 440 6.39 -13.71 -5.27
CA ARG A 440 6.60 -13.62 -6.71
C ARG A 440 5.78 -14.66 -7.46
N LEU A 441 5.73 -15.90 -6.99
CA LEU A 441 4.96 -16.99 -7.58
C LEU A 441 3.47 -16.64 -7.66
N ALA A 442 2.88 -16.15 -6.57
CA ALA A 442 1.48 -15.72 -6.56
C ALA A 442 1.21 -14.54 -7.52
N LYS A 443 2.16 -13.60 -7.66
CA LYS A 443 2.06 -12.52 -8.65
C LYS A 443 2.10 -13.01 -10.08
N LEU A 444 2.97 -13.97 -10.37
CA LEU A 444 3.07 -14.57 -11.70
C LEU A 444 1.82 -15.37 -12.07
N ALA A 445 1.09 -15.89 -11.09
CA ALA A 445 -0.21 -16.52 -11.28
C ALA A 445 -1.35 -15.52 -11.57
N GLY A 446 -1.11 -14.21 -11.42
CA GLY A 446 -2.06 -13.13 -11.74
C GLY A 446 -2.42 -12.23 -10.56
N ALA A 447 -2.01 -12.55 -9.33
CA ALA A 447 -2.35 -11.74 -8.16
C ALA A 447 -1.58 -10.39 -8.13
N PRO A 448 -2.17 -9.28 -7.62
CA PRO A 448 -3.55 -9.12 -7.19
C PRO A 448 -4.51 -8.72 -8.32
N ILE A 449 -4.02 -8.56 -9.56
CA ILE A 449 -4.80 -8.04 -10.70
C ILE A 449 -6.02 -8.93 -10.96
N SER A 450 -5.81 -10.24 -10.99
CA SER A 450 -6.82 -11.27 -11.05
C SER A 450 -7.19 -11.67 -9.61
N PRO A 451 -8.36 -11.28 -9.07
CA PRO A 451 -8.65 -11.44 -7.64
C PRO A 451 -8.72 -12.90 -7.18
N ALA A 452 -9.09 -13.81 -8.08
CA ALA A 452 -9.15 -15.25 -7.81
C ALA A 452 -7.77 -15.92 -7.83
N ALA A 453 -6.78 -15.27 -8.44
CA ALA A 453 -5.44 -15.81 -8.60
C ALA A 453 -4.61 -15.73 -7.29
N GLY A 454 -3.60 -16.59 -7.24
CA GLY A 454 -2.70 -16.69 -6.10
C GLY A 454 -2.22 -18.12 -5.89
N LEU A 455 -1.95 -18.47 -4.64
CA LEU A 455 -1.63 -19.84 -4.25
C LEU A 455 -2.17 -20.18 -2.87
N ARG A 456 -2.33 -21.47 -2.61
CA ARG A 456 -2.66 -22.01 -1.29
C ARG A 456 -1.63 -23.04 -0.88
N LEU A 457 -1.02 -22.87 0.28
CA LEU A 457 -0.06 -23.79 0.88
C LEU A 457 -0.80 -24.95 1.56
N HIS A 458 -0.24 -26.15 1.44
CA HIS A 458 -0.72 -27.37 2.10
C HIS A 458 0.16 -27.84 3.25
N ILE A 459 1.26 -27.11 3.49
CA ILE A 459 2.29 -27.47 4.47
C ILE A 459 2.79 -26.23 5.21
N LYS A 460 3.25 -26.44 6.45
CA LYS A 460 3.85 -25.45 7.35
C LYS A 460 5.25 -25.89 7.80
N LEU A 461 6.05 -24.95 8.31
CA LEU A 461 7.39 -25.28 8.81
C LEU A 461 7.34 -26.37 9.89
N GLY A 462 8.35 -27.24 9.90
CA GLY A 462 8.47 -28.36 10.83
C GLY A 462 7.62 -29.58 10.48
N GLN A 463 6.75 -29.52 9.46
CA GLN A 463 5.95 -30.67 9.05
C GLN A 463 6.75 -31.62 8.16
N ALA A 464 6.55 -32.92 8.38
CA ALA A 464 7.06 -33.97 7.51
C ALA A 464 6.27 -34.00 6.18
N LEU A 465 6.97 -34.32 5.10
CA LEU A 465 6.43 -34.47 3.77
C LEU A 465 6.99 -35.71 3.07
N ALA A 466 6.13 -36.39 2.30
CA ALA A 466 6.54 -37.43 1.38
C ALA A 466 6.86 -36.85 0.00
N GLN A 467 7.69 -37.54 -0.78
CA GLN A 467 7.84 -37.27 -2.20
C GLN A 467 6.45 -37.26 -2.89
N ASP A 468 6.26 -36.31 -3.81
CA ASP A 468 5.03 -36.02 -4.55
C ASP A 468 3.84 -35.57 -3.69
N GLN A 469 4.00 -35.44 -2.36
CA GLN A 469 2.97 -34.82 -1.51
C GLN A 469 2.74 -33.37 -1.93
N PRO A 470 1.49 -32.91 -2.09
CA PRO A 470 1.17 -31.52 -2.40
C PRO A 470 1.82 -30.55 -1.41
N LEU A 471 2.60 -29.60 -1.93
CA LEU A 471 3.15 -28.48 -1.16
C LEU A 471 2.23 -27.25 -1.26
N LEU A 472 1.73 -27.00 -2.46
CA LEU A 472 0.84 -25.89 -2.74
C LEU A 472 -0.04 -26.14 -3.97
N THR A 473 -1.14 -25.39 -4.07
CA THR A 473 -1.95 -25.27 -5.29
C THR A 473 -1.84 -23.85 -5.82
N LEU A 474 -1.52 -23.71 -7.10
CA LEU A 474 -1.60 -22.44 -7.85
C LEU A 474 -3.01 -22.23 -8.37
N TYR A 475 -3.46 -20.99 -8.35
CA TYR A 475 -4.75 -20.55 -8.90
C TYR A 475 -4.49 -19.40 -9.88
N ALA A 476 -5.03 -19.50 -11.10
CA ALA A 476 -4.88 -18.48 -12.13
C ALA A 476 -6.14 -18.39 -13.00
N ASP A 477 -6.42 -17.18 -13.52
CA ASP A 477 -7.58 -16.95 -14.39
C ASP A 477 -7.27 -17.24 -15.86
N SER A 478 -5.99 -17.21 -16.26
CA SER A 478 -5.56 -17.64 -17.59
C SER A 478 -4.58 -18.81 -17.54
N ARG A 479 -4.61 -19.63 -18.60
CA ARG A 479 -3.65 -20.72 -18.77
C ARG A 479 -2.20 -20.23 -18.87
N GLY A 480 -1.97 -19.10 -19.53
CA GLY A 480 -0.63 -18.52 -19.71
C GLY A 480 0.00 -18.08 -18.39
N GLU A 481 -0.77 -17.45 -17.49
CA GLU A 481 -0.30 -17.11 -16.14
C GLU A 481 0.05 -18.37 -15.33
N LEU A 482 -0.80 -19.41 -15.41
CA LEU A 482 -0.56 -20.68 -14.72
C LEU A 482 0.75 -21.35 -15.20
N ASP A 483 0.94 -21.44 -16.51
CA ASP A 483 2.12 -22.07 -17.11
C ASP A 483 3.39 -21.26 -16.78
N TYR A 484 3.32 -19.94 -16.78
CA TYR A 484 4.44 -19.07 -16.41
C TYR A 484 4.80 -19.18 -14.92
N ALA A 485 3.80 -19.22 -14.03
CA ALA A 485 3.99 -19.44 -12.60
C ALA A 485 4.58 -20.84 -12.32
N ALA A 486 4.08 -21.88 -12.99
CA ALA A 486 4.61 -23.24 -12.88
C ALA A 486 6.07 -23.33 -13.35
N ALA A 487 6.42 -22.68 -14.46
CA ALA A 487 7.80 -22.59 -14.94
C ALA A 487 8.71 -21.84 -13.95
N TYR A 488 8.22 -20.77 -13.31
CA TYR A 488 8.97 -20.08 -12.26
C TYR A 488 9.22 -20.98 -11.05
N TYR A 489 8.20 -21.69 -10.57
CA TYR A 489 8.34 -22.67 -9.48
C TYR A 489 9.36 -23.76 -9.85
N ALA A 490 9.26 -24.30 -11.07
CA ALA A 490 10.18 -25.32 -11.56
C ALA A 490 11.64 -24.83 -11.66
N ASN A 491 11.91 -23.53 -11.72
CA ASN A 491 13.27 -22.98 -11.76
C ASN A 491 13.78 -22.46 -10.40
N ASN A 492 12.97 -22.53 -9.33
CA ASN A 492 13.31 -22.01 -8.00
C ASN A 492 13.15 -23.12 -6.95
N HIS A 493 13.99 -24.15 -7.03
CA HIS A 493 13.91 -25.35 -6.18
C HIS A 493 14.13 -25.07 -4.69
N ASP A 494 14.84 -24.00 -4.36
CA ASP A 494 15.16 -23.54 -3.02
C ASP A 494 14.06 -22.65 -2.40
N MET A 495 12.88 -22.58 -3.03
CA MET A 495 11.69 -21.95 -2.44
C MET A 495 11.23 -22.65 -1.16
N PHE A 496 11.41 -23.97 -1.10
CA PHE A 496 11.15 -24.81 0.07
C PHE A 496 12.42 -25.59 0.38
N MET A 497 12.97 -25.42 1.58
CA MET A 497 14.11 -26.23 2.03
C MET A 497 13.61 -27.45 2.78
N VAL A 498 13.83 -28.62 2.21
CA VAL A 498 13.46 -29.91 2.79
C VAL A 498 14.73 -30.64 3.20
N GLY A 499 14.78 -31.13 4.43
CA GLY A 499 15.91 -31.89 4.96
C GLY A 499 15.51 -32.89 6.04
N GLU A 500 16.49 -33.55 6.64
CA GLU A 500 16.26 -34.39 7.82
C GLU A 500 15.94 -33.50 9.03
N ALA A 501 15.04 -33.97 9.91
CA ALA A 501 14.71 -33.23 11.13
C ALA A 501 15.95 -33.18 12.04
N SER A 502 16.44 -31.98 12.32
CA SER A 502 17.57 -31.70 13.22
C SER A 502 17.19 -31.77 14.69
#